data_AF-A0A448V8J7-F1
#
_entry.id   AF-A0A448V8J7-F1
#
_cell.length_a   1.000
_cell.length_b   1.000
_cell.length_c   1.000
_cell.angle_alpha   90.00
_cell.angle_beta   90.00
_cell.angle_gamma   90.00
#
_symmetry.space_group_name_H-M   'P 1'
#
loop_
_entity.id
_entity.type
_entity.pdbx_description
1 polymer ?
#
loop_
_entity_poly.entity_id
_entity_poly.type
_entity_poly.pdbx_seq_one_letter_code
_entity_poly.pdbx_strand_id
1 'polypeptide(L)' 'MIFWLKKYSLMITAALAVFFMALAKAFHLGKRSEQHKQTKHALKTAMRRFEVENEVNQKSDGDVRTELSRWVRGK' A
#
# COMPACT_ATOMS: atom_id res chain seq x y z
N MET A 1 -10.85 17.75 50.32
CA MET A 1 -9.71 17.66 49.37
C MET A 1 -9.80 16.46 48.43
N ILE A 2 -10.04 15.24 48.93
CA ILE A 2 -10.03 14.03 48.08
C ILE A 2 -11.09 14.02 46.96
N PHE A 3 -12.25 14.63 47.21
CA PHE A 3 -13.34 14.73 46.22
C PHE A 3 -12.98 15.62 45.02
N TRP A 4 -12.24 16.72 45.26
CA TRP A 4 -11.77 17.63 44.20
C TRP A 4 -10.69 16.97 43.34
N LEU A 5 -9.73 16.28 43.96
CA LEU A 5 -8.72 15.47 43.24
C LEU A 5 -9.37 14.41 42.34
N LYS A 6 -10.40 13.71 42.85
CA LYS A 6 -11.14 12.70 42.08
C LYS A 6 -11.85 13.32 40.87
N LYS A 7 -12.47 14.48 41.04
CA LYS A 7 -13.14 15.22 39.95
C LYS A 7 -12.15 15.63 38.84
N TYR A 8 -10.99 16.17 39.19
CA TYR A 8 -9.98 16.54 38.21
C TYR A 8 -9.36 15.33 37.52
N SER A 9 -9.07 14.26 38.26
CA SER A 9 -8.59 13.01 37.67
C SER A 9 -9.58 12.43 36.68
N LEU A 10 -10.88 12.50 36.97
CA LEU A 10 -11.93 12.05 36.07
C LEU A 10 -11.99 12.90 34.79
N MET A 11 -11.89 14.22 34.93
CA MET A 11 -11.87 15.14 33.78
C MET A 11 -10.65 14.93 32.89
N ILE A 12 -9.46 14.77 33.47
CA ILE A 12 -8.23 14.51 32.71
C ILE A 12 -8.34 13.18 31.98
N THR A 13 -8.83 12.14 32.64
CA THR A 13 -9.00 10.82 32.01
C THR A 13 -10.00 10.88 30.85
N ALA A 14 -11.11 11.62 31.02
CA ALA A 14 -12.08 11.81 29.95
C ALA A 14 -11.48 12.58 28.76
N ALA A 15 -10.71 13.64 29.02
CA ALA A 15 -10.03 14.41 27.98
C ALA A 15 -9.00 13.56 27.22
N LEU A 16 -8.19 12.75 27.92
CA LEU A 16 -7.25 11.82 27.28
C LEU A 16 -7.97 10.75 26.45
N ALA A 17 -9.09 10.21 26.93
CA ALA A 17 -9.86 9.21 26.20
C ALA A 17 -10.37 9.77 24.86
N VAL A 18 -10.92 10.99 24.85
CA VAL A 18 -11.37 11.66 23.62
C VAL A 18 -10.19 11.94 22.69
N PHE A 19 -9.07 12.41 23.23
CA PHE A 19 -7.85 12.66 22.45
C PHE A 19 -7.33 11.40 21.75
N PHE A 20 -7.17 10.30 22.49
CA PHE A 20 -6.72 9.03 21.90
C PHE A 20 -7.71 8.44 20.92
N MET A 21 -9.01 8.62 21.14
CA MET A 21 -10.03 8.19 20.19
C MET A 21 -9.93 8.95 18.86
N ALA A 22 -9.69 10.27 18.92
CA ALA A 22 -9.44 11.08 17.73
C ALA A 22 -8.14 10.66 17.02
N LEU A 23 -7.06 10.43 17.77
CA LEU A 23 -5.78 9.98 17.25
C LEU A 23 -5.91 8.63 16.54
N ALA A 24 -6.55 7.65 17.17
CA ALA A 24 -6.76 6.32 16.59
C ALA A 24 -7.54 6.39 15.27
N LYS A 25 -8.55 7.26 15.17
CA LYS A 25 -9.30 7.46 13.92
C LYS A 25 -8.44 8.06 12.81
N ALA A 26 -7.63 9.08 13.13
CA ALA A 26 -6.72 9.68 12.16
C ALA A 26 -5.66 8.68 11.66
N PHE A 27 -5.07 7.90 12.57
CA PHE A 27 -4.11 6.86 12.21
C PHE A 27 -4.74 5.73 11.40
N HIS A 28 -5.95 5.29 11.73
CA HIS A 28 -6.64 4.25 10.98
C HIS A 28 -6.97 4.71 9.54
N LEU A 29 -7.38 5.97 9.36
CA LEU A 29 -7.57 6.56 8.03
C LEU A 29 -6.26 6.62 7.24
N GLY A 30 -5.17 7.09 7.86
CA GLY A 30 -3.84 7.09 7.26
C GLY A 30 -3.37 5.69 6.85
N LYS A 31 -3.53 4.71 7.75
CA LYS A 31 -3.17 3.31 7.51
C LYS A 31 -3.94 2.71 6.33
N ARG A 32 -5.25 2.95 6.23
CA ARG A 32 -6.06 2.48 5.09
C ARG A 32 -5.61 3.09 3.78
N SER A 33 -5.29 4.39 3.78
CA SER A 33 -4.76 5.07 2.58
C SER A 33 -3.44 4.44 2.12
N GLU A 34 -2.52 4.18 3.05
CA GLU A 34 -1.23 3.58 2.72
C GLU A 34 -1.37 2.12 2.26
N GLN A 35 -2.23 1.33 2.91
CA GLN A 35 -2.54 -0.04 2.48
C GLN A 35 -3.15 -0.05 1.07
N HIS A 36 -4.07 0.87 0.78
CA HIS A 36 -4.67 0.99 -0.56
C HIS A 36 -3.63 1.34 -1.62
N LYS A 37 -2.68 2.23 -1.29
CA LYS A 37 -1.57 2.59 -2.18
C LYS A 37 -0.68 1.38 -2.45
N GLN A 38 -0.32 0.63 -1.42
CA GLN A 38 0.48 -0.59 -1.56
C GLN A 38 -0.24 -1.65 -2.41
N THR A 39 -1.52 -1.91 -2.15
CA THR A 39 -2.32 -2.85 -2.93
C THR A 39 -2.43 -2.42 -4.39
N LYS A 40 -2.66 -1.12 -4.66
CA LYS A 40 -2.67 -0.59 -6.04
C LYS A 40 -1.33 -0.77 -6.74
N HIS A 41 -0.22 -0.51 -6.06
CA HIS A 41 1.11 -0.74 -6.63
C HIS A 41 1.37 -2.22 -6.90
N ALA A 42 1.05 -3.10 -5.96
CA ALA A 42 1.18 -4.55 -6.13
C ALA A 42 0.33 -5.06 -7.31
N LEU A 43 -0.92 -4.59 -7.40
CA LEU A 43 -1.83 -4.93 -8.49
C LEU A 43 -1.29 -4.44 -9.84
N LYS A 44 -0.81 -3.19 -9.92
CA LYS A 44 -0.21 -2.65 -11.15
C LYS A 44 1.01 -3.44 -11.59
N THR A 45 1.85 -3.85 -10.65
CA THR A 45 3.02 -4.70 -10.94
C THR A 45 2.60 -6.08 -11.42
N ALA A 46 1.61 -6.71 -10.78
CA ALA A 46 1.08 -8.01 -11.21
C ALA A 46 0.48 -7.93 -12.62
N MET A 47 -0.29 -6.87 -12.92
CA MET A 47 -0.88 -6.65 -14.24
C MET A 47 0.18 -6.48 -15.33
N ARG A 48 1.24 -5.71 -15.05
CA ARG A 48 2.38 -5.58 -15.98
C ARG A 48 3.11 -6.91 -16.21
N ARG A 49 3.33 -7.70 -15.15
CA ARG A 49 3.93 -9.03 -15.28
C ARG A 49 3.07 -9.93 -16.16
N PHE A 50 1.76 -9.93 -15.92
CA PHE A 50 0.81 -10.70 -16.72
C PHE A 50 0.80 -10.27 -18.19
N GLU A 51 0.85 -8.96 -18.47
CA GLU A 51 0.92 -8.43 -19.83
C GLU A 51 2.20 -8.89 -20.55
N VAL A 52 3.35 -8.79 -19.89
CA VAL A 52 4.64 -9.26 -20.42
C VAL A 52 4.64 -10.78 -20.64
N GLU A 53 4.14 -11.55 -19.67
CA GLU A 53 4.03 -13.01 -19.79
C GLU A 53 3.10 -13.40 -20.94
N ASN A 54 1.99 -12.69 -21.13
CA ASN A 54 1.09 -12.91 -22.25
C ASN A 54 1.75 -12.56 -23.59
N GLU A 55 2.49 -11.44 -23.67
CA GLU A 55 3.24 -11.09 -24.88
C GLU A 55 4.29 -12.16 -25.23
N VAL A 56 5.06 -12.61 -24.23
CA VAL A 56 6.05 -13.68 -24.40
C VAL A 56 5.38 -14.98 -24.85
N ASN A 57 4.24 -15.34 -24.26
CA ASN A 57 3.52 -16.57 -24.58
C ASN A 57 2.85 -16.53 -25.97
N GLN A 58 2.58 -15.34 -26.51
CA GLN A 58 2.06 -15.16 -27.87
C GLN A 58 3.17 -15.23 -28.94
N LYS A 59 4.43 -14.99 -28.57
CA LYS A 59 5.56 -15.08 -29.50
C LYS A 59 5.95 -16.54 -29.73
N SER A 60 6.23 -16.88 -30.99
CA SER A 60 6.81 -18.19 -31.31
C SER A 60 8.31 -18.22 -31.00
N ASP A 61 8.88 -19.39 -30.72
CA ASP A 61 10.33 -19.56 -30.52
C ASP A 61 11.15 -18.96 -31.68
N GLY A 62 10.64 -19.05 -32.91
CA GLY A 62 11.28 -18.45 -34.10
C GLY A 62 11.33 -16.93 -34.06
N ASP A 63 10.25 -16.29 -33.61
CA ASP A 63 10.17 -14.83 -33.47
C ASP A 63 11.07 -14.33 -32.35
N VAL A 64 11.05 -15.00 -31.19
CA VAL A 64 11.93 -14.70 -30.05
C VAL A 64 13.40 -14.80 -30.47
N ARG A 65 13.78 -15.87 -31.18
CA ARG A 65 15.17 -16.06 -31.63
C ARG A 65 15.60 -14.99 -32.63
N THR A 66 14.68 -14.54 -33.48
CA THR A 66 14.93 -13.49 -34.48
C THR A 66 15.12 -12.13 -33.80
N GLU A 67 14.24 -11.75 -32.88
CA GLU A 67 14.36 -10.51 -32.10
C GLU A 67 15.65 -10.48 -31.26
N LEU A 68 15.97 -11.57 -30.56
CA LEU A 68 17.20 -11.67 -29.76
C LEU A 68 18.44 -11.50 -30.64
N SER A 69 18.43 -12.12 -31.83
CA SER A 69 19.55 -12.01 -32.77
C SER A 69 19.75 -10.59 -33.31
N ARG A 70 18.66 -9.84 -33.50
CA ARG A 70 18.70 -8.43 -33.91
C ARG A 70 19.27 -7.55 -32.79
N TRP A 71 18.76 -7.74 -31.58
CA TRP A 71 19.20 -7.02 -30.39
C TRP A 71 20.70 -7.21 -30.12
N VAL A 72 21.21 -8.45 -30.12
CA VAL A 72 22.64 -8.75 -29.90
C VAL A 72 23.52 -8.15 -31.01
N ARG A 73 23.03 -8.11 -32.26
CA ARG A 73 23.79 -7.58 -33.40
C ARG A 73 23.72 -6.05 -33.51
N GLY A 74 23.01 -5.37 -32.61
CA GLY A 74 22.89 -3.91 -32.62
C GLY A 74 22.26 -3.33 -33.88
N LYS A 75 21.43 -4.11 -34.58
CA LYS A 75 20.63 -3.66 -35.73
C LYS A 75 19.15 -3.73 -35.40
#